data_AF-A0A174S8B3-F1
#
_entry.id   AF-A0A174S8B3-F1
#
_cell.length_a   1.000
_cell.length_b   1.000
_cell.length_c   1.000
_cell.angle_alpha   90.00
_cell.angle_beta   90.00
_cell.angle_gamma   90.00
#
_symmetry.space_group_name_H-M   'P 1'
#
loop_
_entity.id
_entity.type
_entity.pdbx_description
1 polymer ?
#
loop_
_entity_poly.entity_id
_entity_poly.type
_entity_poly.pdbx_seq_one_letter_code
_entity_poly.pdbx_strand_id
1 'polypeptide(L)'
;MAWADTLGGLTNASAGVTLPHGLGMQIGGHCPHVTHGQSLAVFYPAFTRYTYPAAEHKFATVGRIFEPSLERESDAVAAERSCDAIDCFLKRIGLWINFRELNVTKEDIREIADCGQVLGDYANNPRVATIPEMYELLMSCYDRK
;
A
#
# COMPACT_ATOMS: atom_id res chain seq x y z
N MET A 1 -15.38 8.71 -11.12
CA MET A 1 -15.08 7.56 -10.25
C MET A 1 -15.43 6.22 -10.91
N ALA A 2 -16.67 5.98 -11.36
CA ALA A 2 -17.07 4.68 -11.94
C ALA A 2 -16.16 4.16 -13.08
N TRP A 3 -15.69 5.03 -13.97
CA TRP A 3 -14.76 4.64 -15.04
C TRP A 3 -13.38 4.21 -14.51
N ALA A 4 -12.82 4.97 -13.57
CA ALA A 4 -11.54 4.64 -12.95
C ALA A 4 -11.60 3.31 -12.19
N ASP A 5 -12.70 3.08 -11.46
CA ASP A 5 -12.96 1.81 -10.76
C ASP A 5 -13.04 0.62 -11.73
N THR A 6 -13.77 0.79 -12.85
CA THR A 6 -13.87 -0.25 -13.90
C THR A 6 -12.51 -0.60 -14.50
N LEU A 7 -11.69 0.40 -14.84
CA LEU A 7 -10.34 0.19 -15.38
C LEU A 7 -9.38 -0.44 -14.35
N GLY A 8 -9.53 -0.06 -13.07
CA GLY A 8 -8.80 -0.70 -11.97
C GLY A 8 -9.15 -2.18 -11.84
N GLY A 9 -10.44 -2.51 -11.86
CA GLY A 9 -10.93 -3.88 -11.83
C GLY A 9 -10.42 -4.74 -13.00
N LEU A 10 -10.42 -4.19 -14.22
CA LEU A 10 -9.88 -4.89 -15.40
C LEU A 10 -8.38 -5.19 -15.25
N THR A 11 -7.62 -4.24 -14.68
CA THR A 11 -6.19 -4.40 -14.43
C THR A 11 -5.94 -5.49 -13.39
N ASN A 12 -6.64 -5.43 -12.25
CA ASN A 12 -6.50 -6.41 -11.17
C ASN A 12 -6.89 -7.83 -11.63
N ALA A 13 -7.95 -7.96 -12.44
CA ALA A 13 -8.39 -9.25 -12.97
C ALA A 13 -7.37 -9.86 -13.94
N SER A 14 -6.57 -9.04 -14.63
CA SER A 14 -5.62 -9.50 -15.64
C SER A 14 -4.21 -9.70 -15.10
N ALA A 15 -3.75 -8.79 -14.23
CA ALA A 15 -2.38 -8.75 -13.71
C ALA A 15 -2.26 -9.23 -12.25
N GLY A 16 -3.38 -9.44 -11.57
CA GLY A 16 -3.41 -9.70 -10.14
C GLY A 16 -3.12 -8.43 -9.31
N VAL A 17 -2.84 -8.66 -8.03
CA VAL A 17 -2.52 -7.63 -7.04
C VAL A 17 -1.21 -7.98 -6.33
N THR A 18 -0.72 -7.07 -5.48
CA THR A 18 0.57 -7.21 -4.79
C THR A 18 0.41 -7.17 -3.26
N LEU A 19 1.53 -7.00 -2.56
CA LEU A 19 1.66 -7.01 -1.10
C LEU A 19 0.53 -6.28 -0.33
N PRO A 20 0.06 -5.08 -0.72
CA PRO A 20 -1.00 -4.39 0.01
C PRO A 20 -2.32 -5.13 0.04
N HIS A 21 -2.69 -5.83 -1.04
CA HIS A 21 -3.95 -6.57 -1.07
C HIS A 21 -3.87 -7.84 -0.24
N GLY A 22 -2.77 -8.60 -0.36
CA GLY A 22 -2.56 -9.80 0.45
C GLY A 22 -2.63 -9.49 1.95
N LEU A 23 -1.87 -8.48 2.42
CA LEU A 23 -1.94 -8.04 3.81
C LEU A 23 -3.29 -7.37 4.15
N GLY A 24 -3.89 -6.61 3.22
CA GLY A 24 -5.20 -5.99 3.39
C GLY A 24 -6.32 -7.00 3.64
N MET A 25 -6.25 -8.18 3.03
CA MET A 25 -7.15 -9.31 3.30
C MET A 25 -6.89 -9.94 4.66
N GLN A 26 -5.62 -10.08 5.08
CA GLN A 26 -5.29 -10.56 6.43
C GLN A 26 -5.79 -9.59 7.51
N ILE A 27 -5.60 -8.28 7.31
CA ILE A 27 -6.11 -7.24 8.22
C ILE A 27 -7.63 -7.36 8.37
N GLY A 28 -8.38 -7.44 7.27
CA GLY A 28 -9.84 -7.58 7.33
C GLY A 28 -10.30 -8.91 7.93
N GLY A 29 -9.51 -9.99 7.78
CA GLY A 29 -9.80 -11.30 8.38
C GLY A 29 -9.63 -11.32 9.89
N HIS A 30 -8.57 -10.69 10.42
CA HIS A 30 -8.31 -10.62 11.86
C HIS A 30 -9.09 -9.49 12.55
N CYS A 31 -9.34 -8.39 11.83
CA CYS A 31 -10.01 -7.20 12.34
C CYS A 31 -11.23 -6.86 11.45
N PRO A 32 -12.38 -7.56 11.60
CA PRO A 32 -13.53 -7.41 10.70
C PRO A 32 -14.19 -6.02 10.68
N HIS A 33 -13.91 -5.19 11.69
CA HIS A 33 -14.36 -3.80 11.75
C HIS A 33 -13.55 -2.87 10.84
N VAL A 34 -12.38 -3.30 10.37
CA VAL A 34 -11.57 -2.56 9.39
C VAL A 34 -12.03 -2.91 7.99
N THR A 35 -12.62 -1.94 7.28
CA THR A 35 -13.05 -2.14 5.89
C THR A 35 -11.85 -2.38 4.98
N HIS A 36 -12.05 -3.08 3.86
CA HIS A 36 -10.97 -3.35 2.91
C HIS A 36 -10.31 -2.07 2.37
N GLY A 37 -11.09 -1.01 2.12
CA GLY A 37 -10.54 0.29 1.72
C GLY A 37 -9.63 0.91 2.80
N GLN A 38 -10.00 0.79 4.07
CA GLN A 38 -9.18 1.25 5.20
C GLN A 38 -7.90 0.42 5.36
N SER A 39 -7.98 -0.90 5.20
CA SER A 39 -6.81 -1.77 5.32
C SER A 39 -5.77 -1.51 4.23
N LEU A 40 -6.21 -1.17 3.02
CA LEU A 40 -5.30 -0.67 1.99
C LEU A 40 -4.76 0.73 2.36
N ALA A 41 -5.64 1.69 2.66
CA ALA A 41 -5.24 3.07 2.91
C ALA A 41 -4.20 3.21 4.04
N VAL A 42 -4.35 2.48 5.14
CA VAL A 42 -3.40 2.51 6.27
C VAL A 42 -2.02 1.99 5.87
N PHE A 43 -1.95 1.01 4.96
CA PHE A 43 -0.71 0.31 4.61
C PHE A 43 0.04 0.94 3.42
N TYR A 44 -0.66 1.53 2.44
CA TYR A 44 -0.07 2.05 1.20
C TYR A 44 1.14 2.99 1.39
N PRO A 45 1.15 3.93 2.36
CA PRO A 45 2.31 4.81 2.58
C PRO A 45 3.61 4.08 2.98
N ALA A 46 3.52 2.98 3.74
CA ALA A 46 4.68 2.16 4.07
C ALA A 46 5.09 1.27 2.88
N PHE A 47 4.10 0.71 2.20
CA PHE A 47 4.29 -0.12 1.02
C PHE A 47 5.01 0.60 -0.13
N THR A 48 4.59 1.83 -0.44
CA THR A 48 5.15 2.61 -1.56
C THR A 48 6.64 2.83 -1.35
N ARG A 49 7.03 3.28 -0.16
CA ARG A 49 8.43 3.47 0.28
C ARG A 49 9.26 2.19 0.27
N TYR A 50 8.64 1.05 0.60
CA TYR A 50 9.30 -0.25 0.55
C TYR A 50 9.57 -0.75 -0.87
N THR A 51 8.63 -0.48 -1.79
CA THR A 51 8.56 -1.14 -3.10
C THR A 51 9.14 -0.29 -4.23
N TYR A 52 9.03 1.05 -4.17
CA TYR A 52 9.48 1.90 -5.27
C TYR A 52 10.93 1.68 -5.71
N PRO A 53 11.92 1.39 -4.82
CA PRO A 53 13.31 1.19 -5.26
C PRO A 53 13.47 -0.04 -6.18
N ALA A 54 12.57 -1.02 -6.07
CA ALA A 54 12.56 -2.22 -6.92
C ALA A 54 11.72 -2.06 -8.20
N ALA A 55 11.02 -0.92 -8.36
CA ALA A 55 10.11 -0.68 -9.48
C ALA A 55 10.10 0.80 -9.90
N GLU A 56 11.27 1.44 -9.89
CA GLU A 56 11.45 2.90 -10.02
C GLU A 56 10.65 3.47 -11.21
N HIS A 57 10.86 2.97 -12.42
CA HIS A 57 10.14 3.44 -13.63
C HIS A 57 8.60 3.38 -13.50
N LYS A 58 8.05 2.34 -12.84
CA LYS A 58 6.61 2.22 -12.64
C LYS A 58 6.08 3.25 -11.64
N PHE A 59 6.82 3.47 -10.55
CA PHE A 59 6.47 4.48 -9.56
C PHE A 59 6.68 5.91 -10.11
N ALA A 60 7.70 6.14 -10.94
CA ALA A 60 7.89 7.39 -11.67
C ALA A 60 6.69 7.73 -12.57
N THR A 61 6.16 6.72 -13.27
CA THR A 61 4.94 6.86 -14.06
C THR A 61 3.75 7.29 -13.18
N VAL A 62 3.56 6.65 -12.01
CA VAL A 62 2.52 7.07 -11.05
C VAL A 62 2.76 8.49 -10.57
N GLY A 63 4.00 8.85 -10.23
CA GLY A 63 4.37 10.20 -9.81
C GLY A 63 3.98 11.26 -10.83
N ARG A 64 4.30 11.05 -12.11
CA ARG A 64 3.94 11.98 -13.21
C ARG A 64 2.43 12.06 -13.46
N ILE A 65 1.68 10.98 -13.22
CA ILE A 65 0.20 10.99 -13.30
C ILE A 65 -0.40 11.88 -12.19
N PHE A 66 0.13 11.78 -10.97
CA PHE A 66 -0.35 12.61 -9.86
C PHE A 66 0.16 14.05 -9.93
N GLU A 67 1.38 14.24 -10.42
CA GLU A 67 2.07 15.52 -10.47
C GLU A 67 2.74 15.73 -11.85
N PRO A 68 2.02 16.32 -12.82
CA PRO A 68 2.54 16.53 -14.18
C PRO A 68 3.79 17.43 -14.28
N SER A 69 4.13 18.19 -13.24
CA SER A 69 5.39 18.95 -13.19
C SER A 69 6.64 18.06 -13.18
N LEU A 70 6.50 16.77 -12.84
CA LEU A 70 7.61 15.80 -12.80
C LEU A 70 7.98 15.22 -14.18
N GLU A 71 7.36 15.70 -15.27
CA GLU A 71 7.58 15.16 -16.63
C GLU A 71 9.04 15.22 -17.08
N ARG A 72 9.77 16.25 -16.65
CA ARG A 72 11.20 16.44 -16.99
C ARG A 72 12.16 15.97 -15.91
N GLU A 73 11.64 15.52 -14.77
CA GLU A 73 12.44 14.98 -13.68
C GLU A 73 12.88 13.55 -13.97
N SER A 74 13.97 13.13 -13.34
CA SER A 74 14.46 11.75 -13.45
C SER A 74 13.46 10.75 -12.85
N ASP A 75 13.53 9.50 -13.29
CA ASP A 75 12.67 8.44 -12.73
C ASP A 75 12.87 8.27 -11.23
N ALA A 76 14.10 8.36 -10.73
CA ALA A 76 14.38 8.32 -9.29
C ALA A 76 13.62 9.39 -8.51
N VAL A 77 13.66 10.65 -8.98
CA VAL A 77 12.94 11.77 -8.33
C VAL A 77 11.43 11.58 -8.44
N ALA A 78 10.93 11.24 -9.63
CA ALA A 78 9.50 11.05 -9.85
C ALA A 78 8.93 9.86 -9.06
N ALA A 79 9.71 8.78 -8.90
CA ALA A 79 9.33 7.61 -8.13
C ALA A 79 9.26 7.91 -6.63
N GLU A 80 10.25 8.64 -6.08
CA GLU A 80 10.21 9.10 -4.70
C GLU A 80 8.98 10.00 -4.45
N ARG A 81 8.77 10.99 -5.33
CA ARG A 81 7.61 11.92 -5.26
C ARG A 81 6.27 11.24 -5.37
N SER A 82 6.18 10.08 -6.02
CA SER A 82 4.93 9.30 -6.06
C SER A 82 4.47 8.87 -4.66
N CYS A 83 5.40 8.62 -3.73
CA CYS A 83 5.07 8.30 -2.35
C CYS A 83 4.40 9.49 -1.65
N ASP A 84 4.97 10.69 -1.81
CA ASP A 84 4.43 11.94 -1.25
C ASP A 84 3.06 12.28 -1.85
N ALA A 85 2.87 12.03 -3.15
CA ALA A 85 1.62 12.27 -3.84
C ALA A 85 0.48 11.39 -3.31
N ILE A 86 0.77 10.10 -3.08
CA ILE A 86 -0.17 9.15 -2.48
C ILE A 86 -0.52 9.57 -1.04
N ASP A 87 0.47 9.98 -0.24
CA ASP A 87 0.25 10.47 1.11
C ASP A 87 -0.65 11.72 1.13
N CYS A 88 -0.37 12.70 0.26
CA CYS A 88 -1.19 13.89 0.09
C CYS A 88 -2.62 13.55 -0.33
N PHE A 89 -2.78 12.59 -1.24
CA PHE A 89 -4.10 12.14 -1.67
C PHE A 89 -4.89 11.52 -0.52
N LEU A 90 -4.28 10.61 0.25
CA LEU A 90 -4.91 9.99 1.42
C LEU A 90 -5.32 11.04 2.46
N LYS A 91 -4.46 12.02 2.74
CA LYS A 91 -4.78 13.16 3.63
C LYS A 91 -5.99 13.95 3.11
N ARG A 92 -6.02 14.24 1.82
CA ARG A 92 -7.10 15.03 1.19
C ARG A 92 -8.45 14.34 1.26
N ILE A 93 -8.50 13.01 1.19
CA ILE A 93 -9.76 12.25 1.24
C ILE A 93 -10.13 11.76 2.64
N GLY A 94 -9.38 12.15 3.69
CA GLY A 94 -9.65 11.74 5.06
C GLY A 94 -9.30 10.28 5.37
N LEU A 95 -8.38 9.67 4.60
CA LEU A 95 -7.89 8.30 4.80
C LEU A 95 -6.40 8.26 5.20
N TRP A 96 -5.85 9.39 5.68
CA TRP A 96 -4.58 9.39 6.40
C TRP A 96 -4.81 8.92 7.83
N ILE A 97 -4.82 7.60 8.00
CA ILE A 97 -5.18 6.90 9.23
C ILE A 97 -4.04 6.00 9.69
N ASN A 98 -4.12 5.52 10.93
CA ASN A 98 -3.17 4.57 11.52
C ASN A 98 -3.89 3.39 12.21
N PHE A 99 -3.15 2.33 12.55
CA PHE A 99 -3.75 1.15 13.18
C PHE A 99 -4.32 1.43 14.58
N ARG A 100 -3.74 2.37 15.33
CA ARG A 100 -4.28 2.77 16.63
C ARG A 100 -5.69 3.35 16.52
N GLU A 101 -5.93 4.25 15.57
CA GLU A 101 -7.26 4.84 15.31
C GLU A 101 -8.28 3.81 14.84
N LEU A 102 -7.82 2.75 14.18
CA LEU A 102 -8.64 1.63 13.76
C LEU A 102 -8.88 0.58 14.86
N ASN A 103 -8.40 0.79 16.09
CA ASN A 103 -8.46 -0.19 17.18
C ASN A 103 -7.85 -1.54 16.82
N VAL A 104 -6.75 -1.55 16.06
CA VAL A 104 -5.95 -2.75 15.78
C VAL A 104 -4.79 -2.77 16.77
N THR A 105 -4.66 -3.86 17.53
CA THR A 105 -3.62 -4.01 18.56
C THR A 105 -2.27 -4.39 17.95
N LYS A 106 -1.19 -4.32 18.73
CA LYS A 106 0.14 -4.75 18.26
C LYS A 106 0.21 -6.27 18.13
N GLU A 107 -0.55 -6.96 18.98
CA GLU A 107 -0.76 -8.39 18.95
C GLU A 107 -1.47 -8.80 17.64
N ASP A 108 -2.54 -8.09 17.26
CA ASP A 108 -3.20 -8.31 15.95
C ASP A 108 -2.22 -8.12 14.80
N ILE A 109 -1.39 -7.06 14.83
CA ILE A 109 -0.36 -6.81 13.81
C ILE A 109 0.62 -7.98 13.70
N ARG A 110 1.01 -8.58 14.82
CA ARG A 110 1.90 -9.75 14.84
C ARG A 110 1.25 -10.94 14.15
N GLU A 111 0.00 -11.25 14.50
CA GLU A 111 -0.76 -12.37 13.91
C GLU A 111 -0.99 -12.15 12.40
N ILE A 112 -1.38 -10.94 12.00
CA ILE A 112 -1.56 -10.53 10.60
C ILE A 112 -0.27 -10.76 9.80
N ALA A 113 0.87 -10.36 10.34
CA ALA A 113 2.17 -10.53 9.68
C ALA A 113 2.57 -12.01 9.55
N ASP A 114 2.31 -12.83 10.57
CA ASP A 114 2.62 -14.26 10.56
C ASP A 114 1.79 -15.03 9.52
N CYS A 115 0.57 -14.55 9.23
CA CYS A 115 -0.27 -15.05 8.14
C CYS A 115 -0.06 -14.33 6.80
N GLY A 116 0.88 -13.38 6.71
CA GLY A 116 1.04 -12.49 5.55
C GLY A 116 1.44 -13.17 4.23
N GLN A 117 1.92 -14.41 4.29
CA GLN A 117 2.32 -15.22 3.13
C GLN A 117 1.35 -16.38 2.81
N VAL A 118 0.19 -16.45 3.47
CA VAL A 118 -0.83 -17.49 3.20
C VAL A 118 -1.46 -17.29 1.81
N LEU A 119 -1.65 -16.04 1.39
CA LEU A 119 -2.13 -15.68 0.06
C LEU A 119 -0.95 -15.47 -0.89
N GLY A 120 -1.07 -15.87 -2.16
CA GLY A 120 0.05 -15.80 -3.12
C GLY A 120 0.40 -14.38 -3.61
N ASP A 121 -0.43 -13.37 -3.33
CA ASP A 121 -0.31 -12.02 -3.91
C ASP A 121 1.00 -11.30 -3.56
N TYR A 122 1.61 -11.60 -2.40
CA TYR A 122 2.88 -10.99 -2.01
C TYR A 122 4.02 -11.33 -2.97
N ALA A 123 3.97 -12.50 -3.63
CA ALA A 123 5.00 -12.95 -4.56
C ALA A 123 5.00 -12.15 -5.87
N ASN A 124 3.88 -11.49 -6.21
CA ASN A 124 3.79 -10.59 -7.35
C ASN A 124 4.42 -9.21 -7.06
N ASN A 125 4.78 -8.92 -5.82
CA ASN A 125 5.36 -7.63 -5.48
C ASN A 125 6.79 -7.52 -6.04
N PRO A 126 7.18 -6.38 -6.67
CA PRO A 126 8.52 -6.21 -7.21
C PRO A 126 9.65 -6.49 -6.21
N ARG A 127 9.40 -6.19 -4.93
CA ARG A 127 10.22 -6.63 -3.81
C ARG A 127 9.42 -7.58 -2.93
N VAL A 128 9.76 -8.86 -2.95
CA VAL A 128 9.07 -9.89 -2.14
C VAL A 128 9.46 -9.73 -0.68
N ALA A 129 8.48 -9.41 0.17
CA ALA A 129 8.71 -9.20 1.60
C ALA A 129 8.75 -10.52 2.38
N THR A 130 9.68 -10.60 3.33
CA THR A 130 9.72 -11.65 4.36
C THR A 130 8.73 -11.35 5.50
N ILE A 131 8.33 -12.35 6.29
CA ILE A 131 7.44 -12.15 7.46
C ILE A 131 7.99 -11.08 8.44
N PRO A 132 9.29 -11.06 8.78
CA PRO A 132 9.85 -9.98 9.59
C PRO A 132 9.69 -8.60 8.94
N GLU A 133 9.97 -8.46 7.64
CA GLU A 133 9.77 -7.19 6.94
C GLU A 133 8.29 -6.78 6.91
N MET A 134 7.36 -7.71 6.68
CA MET A 134 5.92 -7.43 6.72
C MET A 134 5.50 -6.89 8.09
N TYR A 135 6.01 -7.46 9.17
CA TYR A 135 5.75 -6.96 10.52
C TYR A 135 6.31 -5.56 10.74
N GLU A 136 7.56 -5.30 10.37
CA GLU A 136 8.15 -3.96 10.49
C GLU A 136 7.37 -2.92 9.69
N LEU A 137 6.92 -3.29 8.47
CA LEU A 137 6.06 -2.42 7.65
C LEU A 137 4.73 -2.13 8.35
N LEU A 138 4.04 -3.15 8.86
CA LEU A 138 2.77 -2.96 9.57
C LEU A 138 2.96 -2.13 10.85
N MET A 139 4.01 -2.40 11.63
CA MET A 139 4.35 -1.63 12.82
C MET A 139 4.66 -0.16 12.52
N SER A 140 5.29 0.13 11.38
CA SER A 140 5.50 1.52 10.94
C SER A 140 4.19 2.28 10.66
N CYS A 141 3.08 1.56 10.48
CA CYS A 141 1.75 2.12 10.29
C CYS A 141 0.98 2.31 11.61
N TYR A 142 1.52 1.88 12.76
CA TYR A 142 0.78 1.83 14.02
C TYR A 142 0.43 3.21 14.58
N ASP A 143 1.41 4.11 14.60
CA ASP A 143 1.32 5.45 15.17
C ASP A 143 1.73 6.53 14.16
N ARG A 144 1.40 6.30 12.88
CA ARG A 144 1.71 7.27 11.82
C ARG A 144 0.98 8.60 12.10
N LYS A 145 1.75 9.69 12.07
CA LYS A 145 1.29 11.08 12.24
C LYS A 145 0.96 11.72 10.91
#